data_AF-A0A958AJT5-F1
#
_entry.id   AF-A0A958AJT5-F1
#
_cell.length_a   1.000
_cell.length_b   1.000
_cell.length_c   1.000
_cell.angle_alpha   90.00
_cell.angle_beta   90.00
_cell.angle_gamma   90.00
#
_symmetry.space_group_name_H-M   'P 1'
#
loop_
_entity.id
_entity.type
_entity.pdbx_description
1 polymer ?
#
loop_
_entity_poly.entity_id
_entity_poly.type
_entity_poly.pdbx_seq_one_letter_code
_entity_poly.pdbx_strand_id
1 'polypeptide(L)'
;MREIWASGNDVFGRLLQSHVVQELFLTAISMAVAAVPEGLPAMVTIALALGSRRMLQRHALIRKLPAVETLGSVTTICSDKTGTLTQNQMTVTMLDVAGEQRTVEALVEMRPTIARAEEQEPQEPLARSLSILLRGAALCNDTTRNVDEKSGETRLIGDPTETALVRVAGEFELDKEALETRWPRVAEAPFTSERKCMTTIHRAPKPDGGQPSGDAFVLPADYIAFTKGGVDVLLDRSTKVWLGEQRIPLDDTLRQRIQQANETLAQDGQRVLGVAFRLLDAVPDGNVEALEEELTFVGMLGMMDPPRDEVKAAVARCRTAGIRPIMITGDHPLTALAIAQQIGITENDRCFTGAELSKMKEGQLKEEVKETSVFARVSPEHKLNIVDALQEE
;
A
#
# COMPACT_ATOMS: atom_id res chain seq x y z
N MET A 1 71.30 -6.46 55.29
CA MET A 1 70.13 -6.23 54.41
C MET A 1 69.70 -7.46 53.62
N ARG A 2 70.62 -8.33 53.14
CA ARG A 2 70.25 -9.60 52.45
C ARG A 2 69.66 -10.70 53.35
N GLU A 3 70.04 -10.79 54.62
CA GLU A 3 69.52 -11.84 55.53
C GLU A 3 68.08 -11.60 56.03
N ILE A 4 67.64 -10.33 56.10
CA ILE A 4 66.27 -9.97 56.50
C ILE A 4 65.26 -10.28 55.36
N TRP A 5 65.71 -10.21 54.11
CA TRP A 5 64.90 -10.61 52.95
C TRP A 5 64.81 -12.13 52.80
N ALA A 6 65.85 -12.87 53.19
CA ALA A 6 65.83 -14.33 53.19
C ALA A 6 64.88 -14.90 54.27
N SER A 7 64.86 -14.31 55.47
CA SER A 7 63.95 -14.75 56.54
C SER A 7 62.50 -14.32 56.32
N GLY A 8 62.26 -13.16 55.70
CA GLY A 8 60.91 -12.71 55.32
C GLY A 8 60.25 -13.62 54.28
N ASN A 9 61.01 -14.08 53.28
CA ASN A 9 60.53 -15.05 52.29
C ASN A 9 60.31 -16.46 52.88
N ASP A 10 61.12 -16.88 53.85
CA ASP A 10 60.98 -18.19 54.51
C ASP A 10 59.80 -18.21 55.49
N VAL A 11 59.51 -17.09 56.18
CA VAL A 11 58.30 -16.92 56.99
C VAL A 11 57.05 -16.80 56.13
N PHE A 12 57.09 -16.06 55.02
CA PHE A 12 55.97 -15.97 54.08
C PHE A 12 55.72 -17.33 53.37
N GLY A 13 56.79 -18.05 53.02
CA GLY A 13 56.72 -19.41 52.49
C GLY A 13 56.16 -20.41 53.49
N ARG A 14 56.55 -20.34 54.78
CA ARG A 14 55.97 -21.16 55.86
C ARG A 14 54.55 -20.75 56.24
N LEU A 15 54.19 -19.48 56.11
CA LEU A 15 52.80 -19.00 56.27
C LEU A 15 51.92 -19.55 55.15
N LEU A 16 52.39 -19.53 53.89
CA LEU A 16 51.72 -20.13 52.74
C LEU A 16 51.66 -21.67 52.81
N GLN A 17 52.66 -22.31 53.42
CA GLN A 17 52.65 -23.76 53.71
C GLN A 17 51.90 -24.11 55.01
N SER A 18 51.40 -23.13 55.74
CA SER A 18 50.60 -23.40 56.94
C SER A 18 49.27 -24.00 56.51
N HIS A 19 48.87 -25.08 57.18
CA HIS A 19 47.61 -25.80 56.92
C HIS A 19 46.41 -24.84 56.93
N VAL A 20 46.45 -23.81 57.77
CA VAL A 20 45.42 -22.77 57.90
C VAL A 20 45.26 -21.94 56.63
N VAL A 21 46.35 -21.55 55.94
CA VAL A 21 46.24 -20.77 54.70
C VAL A 21 45.72 -21.63 53.55
N GLN A 22 46.09 -22.91 53.51
CA GLN A 22 45.54 -23.87 52.54
C GLN A 22 44.05 -24.12 52.77
N GLU A 23 43.62 -24.26 54.03
CA GLU A 23 42.20 -24.40 54.38
C GLU A 23 41.40 -23.13 54.07
N LEU A 24 41.91 -21.95 54.41
CA LEU A 24 41.26 -20.67 54.07
C LEU A 24 41.15 -20.49 52.55
N PHE A 25 42.17 -20.88 51.80
CA PHE A 25 42.15 -20.84 50.35
C PHE A 25 41.11 -21.81 49.75
N LEU A 26 41.08 -23.06 50.24
CA LEU A 26 40.07 -24.06 49.83
C LEU A 26 38.65 -23.63 50.19
N THR A 27 38.47 -23.01 51.36
CA THR A 27 37.18 -22.47 51.81
C THR A 27 36.75 -21.31 50.92
N ALA A 28 37.65 -20.39 50.57
CA ALA A 28 37.37 -19.28 49.66
C ALA A 28 36.96 -19.76 48.26
N ILE A 29 37.64 -20.76 47.70
CA ILE A 29 37.26 -21.39 46.42
C ILE A 29 35.88 -22.05 46.55
N SER A 30 35.63 -22.79 47.64
CA SER A 30 34.36 -23.49 47.85
C SER A 30 33.18 -22.51 47.93
N MET A 31 33.36 -21.38 48.64
CA MET A 31 32.36 -20.31 48.67
C MET A 31 32.19 -19.63 47.30
N ALA A 32 33.27 -19.42 46.56
CA ALA A 32 33.20 -18.83 45.22
C ALA A 32 32.41 -19.72 44.25
N VAL A 33 32.69 -21.03 44.22
CA VAL A 33 31.94 -22.00 43.39
C VAL A 33 30.48 -22.08 43.84
N ALA A 34 30.23 -22.16 45.15
CA ALA A 34 28.86 -22.19 45.69
C ALA A 34 28.04 -20.93 45.37
N ALA A 35 28.70 -19.79 45.12
CA ALA A 35 28.03 -18.54 44.76
C ALA A 35 27.72 -18.42 43.26
N VAL A 36 28.33 -19.23 42.38
CA VAL A 36 28.06 -19.20 40.94
C VAL A 36 26.79 -19.99 40.66
N PRO A 37 25.74 -19.36 40.12
CA PRO A 37 24.50 -20.06 39.81
C PRO A 37 24.63 -20.79 38.46
N GLU A 38 25.36 -21.91 38.44
CA GLU A 38 25.66 -22.70 37.24
C GLU A 38 24.40 -23.16 36.47
N GLY A 39 23.26 -23.30 37.16
CA GLY A 39 21.97 -23.65 36.57
C GLY A 39 21.22 -22.48 35.90
N LEU A 40 21.58 -21.23 36.18
CA LEU A 40 20.85 -20.06 35.69
C LEU A 40 20.89 -19.93 34.15
N PRO A 41 22.03 -20.10 33.45
CA PRO A 41 22.06 -20.04 31.98
C PRO A 41 21.16 -21.09 31.31
N ALA A 42 21.09 -22.30 31.88
CA ALA A 42 20.22 -23.36 31.38
C ALA A 42 18.74 -23.02 31.59
N MET A 43 18.38 -22.50 32.77
CA MET A 43 17.00 -22.09 33.09
C MET A 43 16.52 -20.95 32.17
N VAL A 44 17.36 -19.95 31.94
CA VAL A 44 17.04 -18.84 31.01
C VAL A 44 16.82 -19.37 29.60
N THR A 45 17.70 -20.26 29.11
CA THR A 45 17.58 -20.85 27.77
C THR A 45 16.28 -21.64 27.60
N ILE A 46 15.92 -22.46 28.61
CA ILE A 46 14.65 -23.22 28.60
C ILE A 46 13.45 -22.28 28.61
N ALA A 47 13.46 -21.23 29.44
CA ALA A 47 12.39 -20.25 29.50
C ALA A 47 12.18 -19.53 28.16
N LEU A 48 13.27 -19.05 27.53
CA LEU A 48 13.22 -18.41 26.22
C LEU A 48 12.79 -19.38 25.11
N ALA A 49 13.22 -20.64 25.16
CA ALA A 49 12.80 -21.66 24.20
C ALA A 49 11.30 -21.96 24.29
N LEU A 50 10.76 -22.05 25.51
CA LEU A 50 9.32 -22.19 25.74
C LEU A 50 8.55 -20.96 25.25
N GLY A 51 9.06 -19.75 25.48
CA GLY A 51 8.52 -18.51 24.95
C GLY A 51 8.49 -18.50 23.42
N SER A 52 9.60 -18.86 22.77
CA SER A 52 9.72 -19.00 21.32
C SER A 52 8.72 -20.02 20.75
N ARG A 53 8.54 -21.17 21.42
CA ARG A 53 7.54 -22.17 21.04
C ARG A 53 6.11 -21.63 21.08
N ARG A 54 5.76 -20.84 22.11
CA ARG A 54 4.44 -20.18 22.20
C ARG A 54 4.24 -19.14 21.10
N MET A 55 5.28 -18.40 20.72
CA MET A 55 5.23 -17.45 19.61
C MET A 55 5.04 -18.17 18.26
N LEU A 56 5.73 -19.29 18.04
CA LEU A 56 5.56 -20.09 16.83
C LEU A 56 4.14 -20.66 16.69
N GLN A 57 3.52 -21.07 17.79
CA GLN A 57 2.09 -21.48 17.81
C GLN A 57 1.13 -20.34 17.43
N ARG A 58 1.59 -19.09 17.47
CA ARG A 58 0.88 -17.89 16.99
C ARG A 58 1.42 -17.39 15.65
N HIS A 59 2.10 -18.26 14.89
CA HIS A 59 2.70 -17.96 13.59
C HIS A 59 3.82 -16.91 13.60
N ALA A 60 4.44 -16.64 14.75
CA ALA A 60 5.60 -15.76 14.88
C ALA A 60 6.89 -16.58 15.04
N LEU A 61 7.67 -16.72 13.96
CA LEU A 61 8.92 -17.47 13.95
C LEU A 61 10.08 -16.66 14.58
N ILE A 62 10.55 -17.09 15.75
CA ILE A 62 11.71 -16.48 16.42
C ILE A 62 13.00 -17.19 15.97
N ARG A 63 13.88 -16.46 15.26
CA ARG A 63 15.18 -16.98 14.81
C ARG A 63 16.28 -16.91 15.87
N LYS A 64 16.17 -15.99 16.84
CA LYS A 64 17.13 -15.77 17.93
C LYS A 64 16.38 -15.72 19.25
N LEU A 65 16.67 -16.63 20.19
CA LEU A 65 15.96 -16.72 21.47
C LEU A 65 15.92 -15.40 22.28
N PRO A 66 16.99 -14.59 22.36
CA PRO A 66 16.95 -13.32 23.09
C PRO A 66 15.89 -12.33 22.57
N ALA A 67 15.45 -12.46 21.31
CA ALA A 67 14.43 -11.59 20.76
C ALA A 67 13.07 -11.71 21.48
N VAL A 68 12.79 -12.84 22.14
CA VAL A 68 11.58 -13.01 22.95
C VAL A 68 11.56 -12.03 24.12
N GLU A 69 12.73 -11.82 24.75
CA GLU A 69 12.90 -10.86 25.83
C GLU A 69 12.88 -9.43 25.30
N THR A 70 13.61 -9.17 24.21
CA THR A 70 13.65 -7.84 23.59
C THR A 70 12.25 -7.31 23.25
N LEU A 71 11.37 -8.15 22.70
CA LEU A 71 9.99 -7.74 22.40
C LEU A 71 9.20 -7.30 23.65
N GLY A 72 9.56 -7.78 24.84
CA GLY A 72 8.93 -7.39 26.10
C GLY A 72 9.41 -6.04 26.64
N SER A 73 10.55 -5.53 26.17
CA SER A 73 11.13 -4.25 26.59
C SER A 73 11.05 -3.17 25.50
N VAL A 74 10.38 -3.43 24.38
CA VAL A 74 10.19 -2.45 23.31
C VAL A 74 9.34 -1.28 23.80
N THR A 75 9.86 -0.07 23.64
CA THR A 75 9.15 1.20 23.88
C THR A 75 8.69 1.87 22.59
N THR A 76 9.35 1.60 21.47
CA THR A 76 9.07 2.21 20.16
C THR A 76 9.13 1.17 19.05
N ILE A 77 8.13 1.19 18.16
CA ILE A 77 8.07 0.32 16.97
C ILE A 77 8.18 1.18 15.71
N CYS A 78 9.27 1.01 14.97
CA CYS A 78 9.41 1.56 13.63
C CYS A 78 8.89 0.54 12.60
N SER A 79 7.94 0.95 11.77
CA SER A 79 7.32 0.09 10.76
C SER A 79 7.43 0.70 9.38
N ASP A 80 7.70 -0.13 8.36
CA ASP A 80 7.50 0.27 6.97
C ASP A 80 6.00 0.33 6.66
N LYS A 81 5.61 1.08 5.64
CA LYS A 81 4.20 1.14 5.21
C LYS A 81 3.87 -0.02 4.27
N THR A 82 4.48 -0.01 3.08
CA THR A 82 4.09 -0.88 1.97
C THR A 82 4.38 -2.35 2.29
N GLY A 83 3.33 -3.18 2.28
CA GLY A 83 3.41 -4.61 2.55
C GLY A 83 3.57 -5.01 4.02
N THR A 84 3.81 -4.05 4.91
CA THR A 84 3.82 -4.29 6.37
C THR A 84 2.52 -3.80 6.99
N LEU A 85 2.26 -2.49 6.94
CA LEU A 85 1.01 -1.90 7.44
C LEU A 85 -0.13 -2.02 6.42
N THR A 86 0.22 -2.07 5.14
CA THR A 86 -0.73 -2.21 4.03
C THR A 86 -0.68 -3.60 3.40
N GLN A 87 -1.68 -3.90 2.59
CA GLN A 87 -1.82 -5.19 1.92
C GLN A 87 -0.83 -5.37 0.76
N ASN A 88 -0.13 -4.30 0.34
CA ASN A 88 0.67 -4.23 -0.89
C ASN A 88 -0.17 -4.64 -2.11
N GLN A 89 -1.40 -4.15 -2.12
CA GLN A 89 -2.41 -4.48 -3.11
C GLN A 89 -3.20 -3.21 -3.40
N MET A 90 -2.91 -2.57 -4.53
CA MET A 90 -3.69 -1.42 -4.95
C MET A 90 -5.15 -1.83 -5.12
N THR A 91 -6.05 -1.05 -4.52
CA THR A 91 -7.49 -1.29 -4.49
C THR A 91 -8.19 0.01 -4.80
N VAL A 92 -9.14 -0.04 -5.74
CA VAL A 92 -10.04 1.09 -6.01
C VAL A 92 -11.01 1.20 -4.86
N THR A 93 -11.08 2.37 -4.24
CA THR A 93 -11.96 2.65 -3.10
C THR A 93 -13.02 3.69 -3.45
N MET A 94 -12.77 4.52 -4.45
CA MET A 94 -13.64 5.63 -4.83
C MET A 94 -13.87 5.67 -6.34
N LEU A 95 -15.11 5.98 -6.74
CA LEU A 95 -15.51 6.29 -8.10
C LEU A 95 -16.16 7.68 -8.12
N ASP A 96 -15.79 8.52 -9.07
CA ASP A 96 -16.48 9.79 -9.35
C ASP A 96 -17.01 9.76 -10.78
N VAL A 97 -18.33 9.81 -10.92
CA VAL A 97 -19.04 9.85 -12.19
C VAL A 97 -20.23 10.79 -12.10
N ALA A 98 -20.64 11.38 -13.21
CA ALA A 98 -21.89 12.11 -13.32
C ALA A 98 -22.14 13.23 -12.28
N GLY A 99 -21.09 13.83 -11.70
CA GLY A 99 -21.28 14.84 -10.64
C GLY A 99 -21.22 14.28 -9.21
N GLU A 100 -21.04 12.97 -9.06
CA GLU A 100 -21.20 12.27 -7.79
C GLU A 100 -20.01 11.38 -7.43
N GLN A 101 -19.52 11.53 -6.20
CA GLN A 101 -18.54 10.63 -5.60
C GLN A 101 -19.24 9.52 -4.83
N ARG A 102 -18.76 8.28 -5.01
CA ARG A 102 -19.24 7.09 -4.31
C ARG A 102 -18.07 6.19 -3.95
N THR A 103 -18.11 5.61 -2.76
CA THR A 103 -17.17 4.55 -2.39
C THR A 103 -17.60 3.26 -3.08
N VAL A 104 -16.66 2.34 -3.31
CA VAL A 104 -16.97 1.02 -3.87
C VAL A 104 -17.94 0.25 -2.96
N GLU A 105 -17.78 0.36 -1.64
CA GLU A 105 -18.65 -0.28 -0.65
C GLU A 105 -20.09 0.23 -0.73
N ALA A 106 -20.29 1.53 -1.00
CA ALA A 106 -21.61 2.13 -1.13
C ALA A 106 -22.36 1.66 -2.39
N LEU A 107 -21.65 1.08 -3.37
CA LEU A 107 -22.19 0.66 -4.66
C LEU A 107 -22.44 -0.86 -4.74
N VAL A 108 -22.15 -1.62 -3.67
CA VAL A 108 -22.28 -3.08 -3.66
C VAL A 108 -23.69 -3.56 -4.05
N GLU A 109 -24.73 -2.87 -3.58
CA GLU A 109 -26.13 -3.22 -3.92
C GLU A 109 -26.49 -2.86 -5.37
N MET A 110 -25.73 -1.98 -6.02
CA MET A 110 -25.95 -1.58 -7.42
C MET A 110 -25.23 -2.48 -8.43
N ARG A 111 -24.44 -3.48 -7.98
CA ARG A 111 -23.68 -4.39 -8.86
C ARG A 111 -24.46 -4.94 -10.05
N PRO A 112 -25.63 -5.60 -9.89
CA PRO A 112 -26.37 -6.14 -11.03
C PRO A 112 -26.93 -5.04 -11.94
N THR A 113 -27.29 -3.88 -11.37
CA THR A 113 -27.80 -2.72 -12.11
C THR A 113 -26.71 -2.09 -12.97
N ILE A 114 -25.48 -1.98 -12.45
CA ILE A 114 -24.31 -1.44 -13.16
C ILE A 114 -23.88 -2.39 -14.29
N ALA A 115 -23.84 -3.70 -14.02
CA ALA A 115 -23.46 -4.71 -14.99
C ALA A 115 -24.38 -4.70 -16.23
N ARG A 116 -25.69 -4.56 -15.98
CA ARG A 116 -26.77 -4.57 -16.99
C ARG A 116 -27.31 -3.17 -17.31
N ALA A 117 -26.55 -2.12 -17.03
CA ALA A 117 -27.04 -0.74 -17.15
C ALA A 117 -27.46 -0.36 -18.58
N GLU A 118 -26.91 -1.05 -19.58
CA GLU A 118 -27.29 -0.85 -20.98
C GLU A 118 -28.50 -1.72 -21.39
N GLU A 119 -28.79 -2.81 -20.66
CA GLU A 119 -29.79 -3.83 -21.03
C GLU A 119 -31.21 -3.52 -20.50
N GLN A 120 -31.33 -2.63 -19.50
CA GLN A 120 -32.57 -2.40 -18.75
C GLN A 120 -33.17 -1.02 -19.02
N GLU A 121 -34.50 -0.96 -19.23
CA GLU A 121 -35.28 0.27 -19.22
C GLU A 121 -36.20 0.34 -17.98
N PRO A 122 -36.34 1.51 -17.31
CA PRO A 122 -35.66 2.77 -17.60
C PRO A 122 -34.19 2.75 -17.17
N GLN A 123 -33.37 3.42 -17.96
CA GLN A 123 -31.93 3.51 -17.74
C GLN A 123 -31.61 4.52 -16.62
N GLU A 124 -30.93 4.07 -15.56
CA GLU A 124 -30.49 4.94 -14.48
C GLU A 124 -29.16 5.65 -14.84
N PRO A 125 -29.10 7.01 -14.86
CA PRO A 125 -27.92 7.75 -15.34
C PRO A 125 -26.62 7.43 -14.57
N LEU A 126 -26.74 7.22 -13.26
CA LEU A 126 -25.60 6.85 -12.41
C LEU A 126 -25.05 5.48 -12.79
N ALA A 127 -25.93 4.47 -12.88
CA ALA A 127 -25.56 3.11 -13.24
C ALA A 127 -24.87 3.04 -14.61
N ARG A 128 -25.35 3.82 -15.59
CA ARG A 128 -24.75 3.91 -16.93
C ARG A 128 -23.37 4.52 -16.92
N SER A 129 -23.19 5.63 -16.20
CA SER A 129 -21.88 6.25 -16.06
C SER A 129 -20.86 5.33 -15.38
N LEU A 130 -21.30 4.61 -14.33
CA LEU A 130 -20.47 3.59 -13.66
C LEU A 130 -20.12 2.44 -14.60
N SER A 131 -21.08 1.95 -15.38
CA SER A 131 -20.86 0.85 -16.33
C SER A 131 -19.81 1.22 -17.37
N ILE A 132 -19.91 2.41 -17.98
CA ILE A 132 -18.94 2.88 -18.98
C ILE A 132 -17.57 3.11 -18.36
N LEU A 133 -17.51 3.71 -17.16
CA LEU A 133 -16.26 3.92 -16.43
C LEU A 133 -15.52 2.61 -16.19
N LEU A 134 -16.22 1.61 -15.65
CA LEU A 134 -15.65 0.30 -15.30
C LEU A 134 -15.29 -0.52 -16.53
N ARG A 135 -16.12 -0.50 -17.59
CA ARG A 135 -15.79 -1.14 -18.87
C ARG A 135 -14.54 -0.51 -19.49
N GLY A 136 -14.44 0.81 -19.52
CA GLY A 136 -13.26 1.51 -20.01
C GLY A 136 -12.01 1.20 -19.20
N ALA A 137 -12.13 1.13 -17.88
CA ALA A 137 -11.04 0.77 -16.97
C ALA A 137 -10.55 -0.69 -17.16
N ALA A 138 -11.47 -1.62 -17.46
CA ALA A 138 -11.17 -3.03 -17.70
C ALA A 138 -10.62 -3.30 -19.12
N LEU A 139 -11.17 -2.65 -20.15
CA LEU A 139 -10.83 -2.87 -21.56
C LEU A 139 -9.53 -2.16 -21.96
N CYS A 140 -9.34 -0.91 -21.52
CA CYS A 140 -8.11 -0.15 -21.72
C CYS A 140 -7.07 -0.56 -20.68
N ASN A 141 -6.63 -1.82 -20.70
CA ASN A 141 -5.81 -2.41 -19.64
C ASN A 141 -5.04 -3.63 -20.14
N ASP A 142 -3.80 -3.85 -19.71
CA ASP A 142 -2.97 -4.99 -20.13
C ASP A 142 -2.93 -6.14 -19.12
N THR A 143 -3.62 -6.01 -17.98
CA THR A 143 -3.71 -7.08 -16.97
C THR A 143 -4.35 -8.35 -17.54
N THR A 144 -3.69 -9.48 -17.38
CA THR A 144 -4.21 -10.79 -17.76
C THR A 144 -4.58 -11.61 -16.54
N ARG A 145 -5.47 -12.59 -16.72
CA ARG A 145 -5.80 -13.57 -15.68
C ARG A 145 -4.97 -14.82 -15.93
N ASN A 146 -4.34 -15.33 -14.88
CA ASN A 146 -3.66 -16.63 -14.90
C ASN A 146 -4.25 -17.52 -13.81
N VAL A 147 -4.55 -18.76 -14.15
CA VAL A 147 -5.03 -19.76 -13.19
C VAL A 147 -3.86 -20.66 -12.86
N ASP A 148 -3.44 -20.67 -11.59
CA ASP A 148 -2.39 -21.56 -11.12
C ASP A 148 -2.89 -23.01 -11.19
N GLU A 149 -2.29 -23.81 -12.08
CA GLU A 149 -2.69 -25.20 -12.32
C GLU A 149 -2.61 -26.09 -11.07
N LYS A 150 -1.79 -25.73 -10.08
CA LYS A 150 -1.57 -26.54 -8.87
C LYS A 150 -2.54 -26.20 -7.75
N SER A 151 -2.88 -24.92 -7.59
CA SER A 151 -3.78 -24.47 -6.52
C SER A 151 -5.21 -24.20 -7.00
N GLY A 152 -5.43 -24.09 -8.30
CA GLY A 152 -6.67 -23.60 -8.90
C GLY A 152 -6.92 -22.11 -8.64
N GLU A 153 -5.94 -21.40 -8.05
CA GLU A 153 -6.10 -20.01 -7.68
C GLU A 153 -5.97 -19.10 -8.91
N THR A 154 -6.97 -18.23 -9.08
CA THR A 154 -6.91 -17.18 -10.08
C THR A 154 -6.04 -16.03 -9.58
N ARG A 155 -5.05 -15.63 -10.36
CA ARG A 155 -4.23 -14.44 -10.12
C ARG A 155 -4.27 -13.50 -11.31
N LEU A 156 -4.36 -12.21 -11.04
CA LEU A 156 -4.20 -11.17 -12.04
C LEU A 156 -2.70 -10.86 -12.21
N ILE A 157 -2.23 -10.83 -13.44
CA ILE A 157 -0.85 -10.51 -13.84
C ILE A 157 -0.88 -9.18 -14.59
N GLY A 158 -0.28 -8.17 -13.99
CA GLY A 158 -0.19 -6.80 -14.51
C GLY A 158 0.45 -5.91 -13.46
N ASP A 159 0.59 -4.61 -13.74
CA ASP A 159 1.03 -3.69 -12.70
C ASP A 159 -0.07 -3.50 -11.62
N PRO A 160 0.30 -3.09 -10.38
CA PRO A 160 -0.69 -2.95 -9.31
C PRO A 160 -1.86 -2.03 -9.64
N THR A 161 -1.62 -0.95 -10.38
CA THR A 161 -2.65 0.02 -10.78
C THR A 161 -3.66 -0.63 -11.72
N GLU A 162 -3.16 -1.29 -12.76
CA GLU A 162 -4.00 -1.95 -13.74
C GLU A 162 -4.78 -3.13 -13.17
N THR A 163 -4.14 -3.94 -12.33
CA THR A 163 -4.80 -5.07 -11.67
C THR A 163 -5.91 -4.61 -10.71
N ALA A 164 -5.77 -3.44 -10.08
CA ALA A 164 -6.82 -2.82 -9.26
C ALA A 164 -8.06 -2.46 -10.10
N LEU A 165 -7.85 -1.89 -11.29
CA LEU A 165 -8.94 -1.53 -12.22
C LEU A 165 -9.71 -2.76 -12.71
N VAL A 166 -9.00 -3.84 -13.07
CA VAL A 166 -9.65 -5.10 -13.51
C VAL A 166 -10.39 -5.75 -12.34
N ARG A 167 -9.81 -5.73 -11.14
CA ARG A 167 -10.44 -6.28 -9.93
C ARG A 167 -11.75 -5.58 -9.62
N VAL A 168 -11.77 -4.24 -9.58
CA VAL A 168 -13.00 -3.50 -9.28
C VAL A 168 -14.06 -3.75 -10.36
N ALA A 169 -13.71 -3.80 -11.65
CA ALA A 169 -14.67 -4.16 -12.69
C ALA A 169 -15.28 -5.55 -12.45
N GLY A 170 -14.46 -6.55 -12.10
CA GLY A 170 -14.94 -7.88 -11.74
C GLY A 170 -15.87 -7.92 -10.52
N GLU A 171 -15.67 -7.05 -9.53
CA GLU A 171 -16.58 -6.90 -8.38
C GLU A 171 -17.98 -6.40 -8.80
N PHE A 172 -18.07 -5.69 -9.92
CA PHE A 172 -19.32 -5.23 -10.54
C PHE A 172 -19.81 -6.14 -11.68
N GLU A 173 -19.43 -7.42 -11.66
CA GLU A 173 -19.82 -8.44 -12.67
C GLU A 173 -19.34 -8.12 -14.10
N LEU A 174 -18.37 -7.21 -14.25
CA LEU A 174 -17.77 -6.83 -15.53
C LEU A 174 -16.43 -7.57 -15.69
N ASP A 175 -16.52 -8.88 -15.95
CA ASP A 175 -15.35 -9.72 -16.19
C ASP A 175 -14.60 -9.30 -17.47
N LYS A 176 -13.29 -9.12 -17.35
CA LYS A 176 -12.47 -8.61 -18.45
C LYS A 176 -12.44 -9.54 -19.67
N GLU A 177 -12.33 -10.86 -19.49
CA GLU A 177 -12.25 -11.80 -20.61
C GLU A 177 -13.57 -11.85 -21.38
N ALA A 178 -14.69 -11.81 -20.65
CA ALA A 178 -16.02 -11.69 -21.25
C ALA A 178 -16.18 -10.36 -22.01
N LEU A 179 -15.70 -9.26 -21.44
CA LEU A 179 -15.69 -7.95 -22.10
C LEU A 179 -14.82 -7.94 -23.35
N GLU A 180 -13.61 -8.50 -23.33
CA GLU A 180 -12.71 -8.57 -24.49
C GLU A 180 -13.28 -9.45 -25.61
N THR A 181 -14.01 -10.51 -25.26
CA THR A 181 -14.72 -11.34 -26.24
C THR A 181 -15.83 -10.55 -26.92
N ARG A 182 -16.60 -9.76 -26.15
CA ARG A 182 -17.74 -8.98 -26.65
C ARG A 182 -17.32 -7.67 -27.34
N TRP A 183 -16.19 -7.09 -26.92
CA TRP A 183 -15.60 -5.83 -27.38
C TRP A 183 -14.14 -6.07 -27.78
N PRO A 184 -13.87 -6.79 -28.88
CA PRO A 184 -12.51 -7.19 -29.22
C PRO A 184 -11.64 -5.97 -29.51
N ARG A 185 -10.45 -5.93 -28.87
CA ARG A 185 -9.42 -4.91 -29.10
C ARG A 185 -8.90 -5.06 -30.53
N VAL A 186 -8.94 -3.98 -31.30
CA VAL A 186 -8.50 -3.94 -32.71
C VAL A 186 -7.26 -3.09 -32.96
N ALA A 187 -6.94 -2.17 -32.05
CA ALA A 187 -5.73 -1.34 -32.08
C ALA A 187 -5.47 -0.71 -30.70
N GLU A 188 -4.26 -0.20 -30.49
CA GLU A 188 -3.87 0.45 -29.23
C GLU A 188 -2.76 1.49 -29.41
N ALA A 189 -2.68 2.40 -28.45
CA ALA A 189 -1.52 3.20 -28.12
C ALA A 189 -1.15 2.88 -26.65
N PRO A 190 -0.07 2.14 -26.39
CA PRO A 190 0.29 1.69 -25.04
C PRO A 190 0.63 2.87 -24.13
N PHE A 191 0.77 2.67 -22.82
CA PHE A 191 1.19 3.77 -21.94
C PHE A 191 2.63 4.24 -22.25
N THR A 192 2.84 5.56 -22.29
CA THR A 192 4.19 6.15 -22.27
C THR A 192 4.26 7.29 -21.26
N SER A 193 5.44 7.52 -20.66
CA SER A 193 5.65 8.62 -19.71
C SER A 193 5.52 10.01 -20.35
N GLU A 194 5.72 10.09 -21.67
CA GLU A 194 5.55 11.33 -22.45
C GLU A 194 4.07 11.68 -22.61
N ARG A 195 3.23 10.71 -22.99
CA ARG A 195 1.78 10.92 -23.16
C ARG A 195 1.00 10.85 -21.86
N LYS A 196 1.47 10.10 -20.87
CA LYS A 196 0.85 9.88 -19.55
C LYS A 196 -0.57 9.28 -19.62
N CYS A 197 -0.87 8.59 -20.71
CA CYS A 197 -2.12 7.87 -20.93
C CYS A 197 -1.90 6.65 -21.81
N MET A 198 -2.90 5.78 -21.82
CA MET A 198 -3.02 4.61 -22.67
C MET A 198 -4.37 4.71 -23.40
N THR A 199 -4.42 4.26 -24.65
CA THR A 199 -5.65 4.21 -25.45
C THR A 199 -5.80 2.85 -26.12
N THR A 200 -6.99 2.26 -26.07
CA THR A 200 -7.31 1.01 -26.78
C THR A 200 -8.60 1.18 -27.57
N ILE A 201 -8.62 0.64 -28.79
CA ILE A 201 -9.77 0.68 -29.69
C ILE A 201 -10.44 -0.69 -29.68
N HIS A 202 -11.76 -0.70 -29.50
CA HIS A 202 -12.58 -1.89 -29.44
C HIS A 202 -13.69 -1.81 -30.48
N ARG A 203 -13.98 -2.95 -31.12
CA ARG A 203 -15.15 -3.07 -32.00
C ARG A 203 -16.41 -3.12 -31.13
N ALA A 204 -17.38 -2.27 -31.42
CA ALA A 204 -18.66 -2.29 -30.70
C ALA A 204 -19.47 -3.54 -31.10
N PRO A 205 -20.14 -4.21 -30.14
CA PRO A 205 -21.02 -5.34 -30.46
C PRO A 205 -22.19 -4.87 -31.32
N LYS A 206 -22.45 -5.58 -32.42
CA LYS A 206 -23.63 -5.32 -33.27
C LYS A 206 -24.82 -6.12 -32.73
N PRO A 207 -26.04 -5.55 -32.75
CA PRO A 207 -27.24 -6.32 -32.47
C PRO A 207 -27.41 -7.45 -33.50
N ASP A 208 -27.41 -8.70 -33.03
CA ASP A 208 -27.76 -9.84 -33.87
C ASP A 208 -29.24 -9.72 -34.28
N GLY A 209 -29.50 -9.62 -35.59
CA GLY A 209 -30.86 -9.74 -36.14
C GLY A 209 -31.80 -8.55 -35.93
N GLY A 210 -31.29 -7.33 -35.74
CA GLY A 210 -32.11 -6.10 -35.76
C GLY A 210 -32.97 -5.85 -34.50
N GLN A 211 -32.86 -6.70 -33.48
CA GLN A 211 -33.24 -6.31 -32.11
C GLN A 211 -31.99 -5.76 -31.41
N PRO A 212 -32.03 -4.56 -30.80
CA PRO A 212 -30.93 -4.09 -29.97
C PRO A 212 -30.62 -5.17 -28.93
N SER A 213 -29.49 -5.88 -29.08
CA SER A 213 -28.94 -6.67 -28.01
C SER A 213 -28.59 -5.68 -26.91
N GLY A 214 -28.97 -5.97 -25.67
CA GLY A 214 -28.96 -5.00 -24.57
C GLY A 214 -27.62 -4.36 -24.20
N ASP A 215 -26.52 -4.55 -24.95
CA ASP A 215 -25.28 -3.77 -24.78
C ASP A 215 -24.89 -2.99 -26.05
N ALA A 216 -25.81 -2.75 -26.99
CA ALA A 216 -25.56 -1.70 -27.96
C ALA A 216 -25.37 -0.41 -27.15
N PHE A 217 -24.13 0.08 -27.09
CA PHE A 217 -23.81 1.39 -26.54
C PHE A 217 -24.89 2.34 -27.06
N VAL A 218 -25.61 3.05 -26.19
CA VAL A 218 -26.71 3.94 -26.63
C VAL A 218 -26.23 5.00 -27.63
N LEU A 219 -24.91 5.14 -27.83
CA LEU A 219 -24.33 5.95 -28.88
C LEU A 219 -23.94 5.08 -30.09
N PRO A 220 -24.57 5.27 -31.27
CA PRO A 220 -24.29 4.48 -32.46
C PRO A 220 -22.87 4.73 -32.96
N ALA A 221 -22.02 3.71 -32.90
CA ALA A 221 -20.67 3.71 -33.47
C ALA A 221 -20.22 2.27 -33.76
N ASP A 222 -19.42 2.08 -34.81
CA ASP A 222 -18.83 0.76 -35.11
C ASP A 222 -17.65 0.43 -34.17
N TYR A 223 -17.01 1.46 -33.61
CA TYR A 223 -15.86 1.33 -32.72
C TYR A 223 -15.91 2.34 -31.58
N ILE A 224 -15.29 1.96 -30.46
CA ILE A 224 -15.04 2.84 -29.31
C ILE A 224 -13.55 2.82 -28.96
N ALA A 225 -12.97 4.00 -28.75
CA ALA A 225 -11.65 4.14 -28.16
C ALA A 225 -11.81 4.50 -26.69
N PHE A 226 -11.25 3.71 -25.79
CA PHE A 226 -11.13 4.06 -24.37
C PHE A 226 -9.73 4.59 -24.11
N THR A 227 -9.65 5.68 -23.34
CA THR A 227 -8.38 6.27 -22.91
C THR A 227 -8.37 6.37 -21.39
N LYS A 228 -7.33 5.85 -20.75
CA LYS A 228 -7.08 6.04 -19.32
C LYS A 228 -5.77 6.78 -19.10
N GLY A 229 -5.71 7.62 -18.06
CA GLY A 229 -4.51 8.39 -17.77
C GLY A 229 -4.68 9.32 -16.57
N GLY A 230 -3.72 10.22 -16.40
CA GLY A 230 -3.84 11.29 -15.40
C GLY A 230 -5.07 12.17 -15.68
N VAL A 231 -5.80 12.56 -14.64
CA VAL A 231 -7.05 13.33 -14.77
C VAL A 231 -6.81 14.64 -15.54
N ASP A 232 -5.77 15.39 -15.20
CA ASP A 232 -5.44 16.66 -15.88
C ASP A 232 -5.15 16.45 -17.37
N VAL A 233 -4.42 15.40 -17.71
CA VAL A 233 -4.07 15.04 -19.10
C VAL A 233 -5.34 14.75 -19.91
N LEU A 234 -6.29 14.01 -19.33
CA LEU A 234 -7.53 13.70 -20.03
C LEU A 234 -8.45 14.92 -20.11
N LEU A 235 -8.51 15.76 -19.07
CA LEU A 235 -9.32 16.98 -19.10
C LEU A 235 -8.83 17.95 -20.18
N ASP A 236 -7.52 18.12 -20.35
CA ASP A 236 -6.94 18.98 -21.39
C ASP A 236 -7.30 18.54 -22.80
N ARG A 237 -7.53 17.24 -22.99
CA ARG A 237 -7.88 16.66 -24.29
C ARG A 237 -9.37 16.33 -24.45
N SER A 238 -10.17 16.62 -23.42
CA SER A 238 -11.62 16.38 -23.43
C SER A 238 -12.39 17.63 -23.84
N THR A 239 -13.36 17.44 -24.73
CA THR A 239 -14.30 18.50 -25.13
C THR A 239 -15.69 18.29 -24.55
N LYS A 240 -15.98 17.08 -24.05
CA LYS A 240 -17.29 16.69 -23.52
C LYS A 240 -17.15 15.91 -22.21
N VAL A 241 -18.22 15.88 -21.44
CA VAL A 241 -18.38 15.02 -20.27
C VAL A 241 -19.59 14.10 -20.46
N TRP A 242 -19.50 12.88 -19.96
CA TRP A 242 -20.62 11.94 -19.92
C TRP A 242 -21.38 12.07 -18.60
N LEU A 243 -22.70 12.30 -18.67
CA LEU A 243 -23.60 12.38 -17.51
C LEU A 243 -24.72 11.32 -17.59
N GLY A 244 -24.38 10.08 -17.92
CA GLY A 244 -25.29 8.93 -17.86
C GLY A 244 -26.26 8.77 -19.03
N GLU A 245 -26.77 9.87 -19.56
CA GLU A 245 -27.71 9.87 -20.70
C GLU A 245 -27.14 10.60 -21.91
N GLN A 246 -26.34 11.64 -21.68
CA GLN A 246 -25.88 12.54 -22.72
C GLN A 246 -24.41 12.95 -22.56
N ARG A 247 -23.81 13.31 -23.70
CA ARG A 247 -22.50 13.95 -23.79
C ARG A 247 -22.70 15.45 -23.89
N ILE A 248 -22.44 16.17 -22.82
CA ILE A 248 -22.54 17.64 -22.81
C ILE A 248 -21.15 18.27 -22.99
N PRO A 249 -21.04 19.52 -23.46
CA PRO A 249 -19.77 20.24 -23.50
C PRO A 249 -19.10 20.29 -22.13
N LEU A 250 -17.78 20.07 -22.09
CA LEU A 250 -16.98 20.26 -20.88
C LEU A 250 -16.70 21.76 -20.71
N ASP A 251 -17.56 22.44 -19.96
CA ASP A 251 -17.36 23.85 -19.60
C ASP A 251 -16.37 24.04 -18.43
N ASP A 252 -16.02 25.29 -18.15
CA ASP A 252 -15.07 25.64 -17.09
C ASP A 252 -15.58 25.24 -15.69
N THR A 253 -16.90 25.23 -15.47
CA THR A 253 -17.49 24.88 -14.18
C THR A 253 -17.33 23.39 -13.90
N LEU A 254 -17.62 22.54 -14.89
CA LEU A 254 -17.43 21.10 -14.81
C LEU A 254 -15.94 20.75 -14.71
N ARG A 255 -15.08 21.44 -15.46
CA ARG A 255 -13.62 21.27 -15.38
C ARG A 255 -13.11 21.54 -13.97
N GLN A 256 -13.47 22.68 -13.38
CA GLN A 256 -13.08 23.03 -12.01
C GLN A 256 -13.60 22.01 -10.99
N ARG A 257 -14.84 21.56 -11.13
CA ARG A 257 -15.43 20.55 -10.24
C ARG A 257 -14.66 19.23 -10.28
N ILE A 258 -14.27 18.75 -11.46
CA ILE A 258 -13.48 17.51 -11.61
C ILE A 258 -12.07 17.69 -11.06
N GLN A 259 -11.42 18.84 -11.30
CA GLN A 259 -10.09 19.14 -10.75
C GLN A 259 -10.11 19.19 -9.22
N GLN A 260 -11.08 19.87 -8.62
CA GLN A 260 -11.23 19.93 -7.17
C GLN A 260 -11.48 18.54 -6.57
N ALA A 261 -12.30 17.72 -7.23
CA ALA A 261 -12.53 16.34 -6.83
C ALA A 261 -11.24 15.50 -6.88
N ASN A 262 -10.43 15.65 -7.94
CA ASN A 262 -9.13 14.99 -8.09
C ASN A 262 -8.15 15.41 -6.99
N GLU A 263 -8.05 16.71 -6.70
CA GLU A 263 -7.22 17.25 -5.62
C GLU A 263 -7.62 16.71 -4.25
N THR A 264 -8.93 16.62 -3.98
CA THR A 264 -9.45 16.08 -2.72
C THR A 264 -9.05 14.61 -2.55
N LEU A 265 -9.25 13.77 -3.57
CA LEU A 265 -8.84 12.36 -3.51
C LEU A 265 -7.31 12.21 -3.37
N ALA A 266 -6.53 13.06 -4.03
CA ALA A 266 -5.08 13.04 -3.90
C ALA A 266 -4.60 13.45 -2.49
N GLN A 267 -5.28 14.41 -1.85
CA GLN A 267 -5.04 14.80 -0.46
C GLN A 267 -5.35 13.65 0.51
N ASP A 268 -6.38 12.86 0.23
CA ASP A 268 -6.72 11.63 0.95
C ASP A 268 -5.73 10.48 0.68
N GLY A 269 -4.62 10.76 -0.01
CA GLY A 269 -3.55 9.80 -0.28
C GLY A 269 -3.86 8.83 -1.42
N GLN A 270 -4.95 9.04 -2.16
CA GLN A 270 -5.34 8.18 -3.26
C GLN A 270 -4.58 8.54 -4.54
N ARG A 271 -4.23 7.52 -5.31
CA ARG A 271 -3.85 7.67 -6.71
C ARG A 271 -5.13 7.73 -7.52
N VAL A 272 -5.27 8.75 -8.37
CA VAL A 272 -6.47 8.96 -9.19
C VAL A 272 -6.15 8.76 -10.66
N LEU A 273 -6.99 8.01 -11.37
CA LEU A 273 -6.95 7.89 -12.83
C LEU A 273 -8.28 8.31 -13.43
N GLY A 274 -8.23 9.07 -14.52
CA GLY A 274 -9.39 9.37 -15.33
C GLY A 274 -9.61 8.29 -16.39
N VAL A 275 -10.87 8.15 -16.82
CA VAL A 275 -11.25 7.38 -17.99
C VAL A 275 -12.09 8.27 -18.90
N ALA A 276 -11.78 8.23 -20.18
CA ALA A 276 -12.51 8.91 -21.23
C ALA A 276 -12.74 7.96 -22.41
N PHE A 277 -13.66 8.32 -23.30
CA PHE A 277 -13.84 7.59 -24.55
C PHE A 277 -14.01 8.53 -25.75
N ARG A 278 -13.80 7.96 -26.94
CA ARG A 278 -14.17 8.55 -28.23
C ARG A 278 -14.88 7.50 -29.08
N LEU A 279 -15.96 7.91 -29.73
CA LEU A 279 -16.69 7.05 -30.67
C LEU A 279 -16.11 7.22 -32.06
N LEU A 280 -16.02 6.12 -32.81
CA LEU A 280 -15.41 6.10 -34.13
C LEU A 280 -16.26 5.27 -35.10
N ASP A 281 -16.39 5.77 -36.33
CA ASP A 281 -17.03 5.04 -37.43
C ASP A 281 -16.06 4.05 -38.09
N ALA A 282 -14.76 4.34 -38.04
CA ALA A 282 -13.71 3.48 -38.57
C ALA A 282 -12.46 3.54 -37.68
N VAL A 283 -11.67 2.47 -37.71
CA VAL A 283 -10.33 2.47 -37.09
C VAL A 283 -9.42 3.35 -37.95
N PRO A 284 -8.70 4.33 -37.36
CA PRO A 284 -7.79 5.17 -38.13
C PRO A 284 -6.64 4.34 -38.71
N ASP A 285 -6.28 4.64 -39.97
CA ASP A 285 -5.09 4.09 -40.61
C ASP A 285 -3.84 4.78 -40.02
N GLY A 286 -3.21 4.18 -39.01
CA GLY A 286 -1.94 4.65 -38.45
C GLY A 286 -2.02 5.10 -37.00
N ASN A 287 -1.76 6.38 -36.74
CA ASN A 287 -1.44 6.89 -35.39
C ASN A 287 -2.67 6.94 -34.47
N VAL A 288 -2.84 5.91 -33.63
CA VAL A 288 -3.87 5.84 -32.58
C VAL A 288 -3.76 7.00 -31.58
N GLU A 289 -2.57 7.58 -31.39
CA GLU A 289 -2.37 8.71 -30.46
C GLU A 289 -3.15 9.96 -30.88
N ALA A 290 -3.43 10.13 -32.19
CA ALA A 290 -4.26 11.24 -32.69
C ALA A 290 -5.73 11.16 -32.20
N LEU A 291 -6.15 10.00 -31.69
CA LEU A 291 -7.48 9.82 -31.10
C LEU A 291 -7.58 10.34 -29.68
N GLU A 292 -6.45 10.67 -29.05
CA GLU A 292 -6.42 11.14 -27.67
C GLU A 292 -6.93 12.58 -27.52
N GLU A 293 -7.39 13.22 -28.61
CA GLU A 293 -8.05 14.53 -28.63
C GLU A 293 -9.59 14.41 -28.76
N GLU A 294 -10.30 15.49 -28.43
CA GLU A 294 -11.77 15.58 -28.50
C GLU A 294 -12.49 14.49 -27.70
N LEU A 295 -11.90 14.09 -26.57
CA LEU A 295 -12.42 13.01 -25.74
C LEU A 295 -13.73 13.40 -25.04
N THR A 296 -14.53 12.38 -24.71
CA THR A 296 -15.62 12.47 -23.75
C THR A 296 -15.14 11.90 -22.42
N PHE A 297 -14.93 12.77 -21.44
CA PHE A 297 -14.54 12.36 -20.08
C PHE A 297 -15.71 11.66 -19.39
N VAL A 298 -15.47 10.49 -18.80
CA VAL A 298 -16.51 9.68 -18.13
C VAL A 298 -16.50 9.91 -16.63
N GLY A 299 -15.33 9.82 -16.04
CA GLY A 299 -15.17 9.81 -14.60
C GLY A 299 -13.75 9.44 -14.20
N MET A 300 -13.55 9.28 -12.90
CA MET A 300 -12.26 8.92 -12.32
C MET A 300 -12.39 7.86 -11.25
N LEU A 301 -11.32 7.08 -11.09
CA LEU A 301 -11.18 6.04 -10.08
C LEU A 301 -10.08 6.46 -9.10
N GLY A 302 -10.43 6.58 -7.84
CA GLY A 302 -9.52 6.76 -6.73
C GLY A 302 -9.13 5.40 -6.14
N MET A 303 -7.82 5.17 -6.02
CA MET A 303 -7.27 3.92 -5.52
C MET A 303 -6.13 4.14 -4.55
N MET A 304 -6.01 3.22 -3.60
CA MET A 304 -4.96 3.25 -2.59
C MET A 304 -4.50 1.83 -2.28
N ASP A 305 -3.34 1.70 -1.66
CA ASP A 305 -2.90 0.45 -1.04
C ASP A 305 -3.48 0.42 0.39
N PRO A 306 -4.57 -0.33 0.64
CA PRO A 306 -5.31 -0.22 1.88
C PRO A 306 -4.52 -0.80 3.05
N PRO A 307 -4.72 -0.29 4.28
CA PRO A 307 -4.16 -0.90 5.46
C PRO A 307 -4.71 -2.33 5.65
N ARG A 308 -3.92 -3.21 6.28
CA ARG A 308 -4.43 -4.53 6.69
C ARG A 308 -5.47 -4.35 7.80
N ASP A 309 -6.50 -5.20 7.82
CA ASP A 309 -7.63 -5.08 8.74
C ASP A 309 -7.18 -5.11 10.22
N GLU A 310 -6.17 -5.93 10.52
CA GLU A 310 -5.63 -6.11 11.87
C GLU A 310 -4.76 -4.93 12.35
N VAL A 311 -4.25 -4.08 11.44
CA VAL A 311 -3.22 -3.09 11.76
C VAL A 311 -3.76 -1.99 12.66
N LYS A 312 -4.97 -1.49 12.41
CA LYS A 312 -5.57 -0.44 13.25
C LYS A 312 -5.72 -0.90 14.71
N ALA A 313 -6.20 -2.12 14.92
CA ALA A 313 -6.31 -2.70 16.25
C ALA A 313 -4.94 -2.98 16.88
N ALA A 314 -3.95 -3.39 16.09
CA ALA A 314 -2.58 -3.59 16.56
C ALA A 314 -1.92 -2.29 17.02
N VAL A 315 -2.04 -1.21 16.24
CA VAL A 315 -1.53 0.13 16.57
C VAL A 315 -2.19 0.65 17.86
N ALA A 316 -3.50 0.51 18.00
CA ALA A 316 -4.22 0.87 19.22
C ALA A 316 -3.70 0.10 20.46
N ARG A 317 -3.48 -1.21 20.33
CA ARG A 317 -2.89 -2.02 21.41
C ARG A 317 -1.48 -1.57 21.78
N CYS A 318 -0.66 -1.20 20.79
CA CYS A 318 0.69 -0.67 21.05
C CYS A 318 0.61 0.61 21.89
N ARG A 319 -0.22 1.58 21.48
CA ARG A 319 -0.41 2.83 22.22
C ARG A 319 -0.92 2.60 23.64
N THR A 320 -1.89 1.71 23.83
CA THR A 320 -2.39 1.33 25.17
C THR A 320 -1.32 0.68 26.05
N ALA A 321 -0.37 -0.05 25.45
CA ALA A 321 0.77 -0.65 26.14
C ALA A 321 1.92 0.33 26.42
N GLY A 322 1.79 1.62 26.05
CA GLY A 322 2.86 2.61 26.16
C GLY A 322 3.94 2.48 25.09
N ILE A 323 3.68 1.72 24.02
CA ILE A 323 4.59 1.54 22.90
C ILE A 323 4.25 2.55 21.81
N ARG A 324 5.23 3.37 21.41
CA ARG A 324 5.08 4.40 20.38
C ARG A 324 5.25 3.81 18.98
N PRO A 325 4.21 3.83 18.12
CA PRO A 325 4.34 3.41 16.73
C PRO A 325 4.85 4.57 15.86
N ILE A 326 5.79 4.28 14.96
CA ILE A 326 6.38 5.22 14.00
C ILE A 326 6.37 4.59 12.61
N MET A 327 5.90 5.32 11.61
CA MET A 327 5.93 4.94 10.20
C MET A 327 7.16 5.55 9.51
N ILE A 328 7.95 4.70 8.84
CA ILE A 328 9.13 5.12 8.07
C ILE A 328 9.05 4.52 6.66
N THR A 329 8.70 5.33 5.67
CA THR A 329 8.34 4.86 4.31
C THR A 329 8.98 5.65 3.17
N GLY A 330 9.15 4.99 2.02
CA GLY A 330 9.57 5.63 0.77
C GLY A 330 8.44 6.33 0.02
N ASP A 331 7.19 6.18 0.46
CA ASP A 331 6.00 6.70 -0.21
C ASP A 331 5.88 8.23 -0.13
N HIS A 332 4.92 8.78 -0.88
CA HIS A 332 4.62 10.21 -0.87
C HIS A 332 4.14 10.68 0.51
N PRO A 333 4.52 11.90 0.98
CA PRO A 333 4.17 12.39 2.32
C PRO A 333 2.67 12.42 2.59
N LEU A 334 1.86 12.90 1.64
CA LEU A 334 0.40 12.95 1.77
C LEU A 334 -0.20 11.56 1.98
N THR A 335 0.19 10.57 1.17
CA THR A 335 -0.28 9.18 1.32
C THR A 335 0.18 8.56 2.63
N ALA A 336 1.44 8.78 3.03
CA ALA A 336 1.97 8.27 4.29
C ALA A 336 1.19 8.83 5.49
N LEU A 337 0.90 10.13 5.47
CA LEU A 337 0.16 10.82 6.51
C LEU A 337 -1.30 10.35 6.59
N ALA A 338 -1.99 10.28 5.44
CA ALA A 338 -3.37 9.79 5.36
C ALA A 338 -3.51 8.37 5.93
N ILE A 339 -2.62 7.45 5.54
CA ILE A 339 -2.60 6.08 6.08
C ILE A 339 -2.29 6.08 7.57
N ALA A 340 -1.29 6.86 8.01
CA ALA A 340 -0.89 6.93 9.41
C ALA A 340 -2.03 7.43 10.31
N GLN A 341 -2.80 8.42 9.85
CA GLN A 341 -3.99 8.92 10.56
C GLN A 341 -5.11 7.87 10.56
N GLN A 342 -5.38 7.22 9.42
CA GLN A 342 -6.43 6.20 9.28
C GLN A 342 -6.24 5.02 10.27
N ILE A 343 -5.00 4.57 10.47
CA ILE A 343 -4.65 3.46 11.38
C ILE A 343 -4.29 3.91 12.80
N GLY A 344 -4.24 5.22 13.06
CA GLY A 344 -4.03 5.78 14.40
C GLY A 344 -2.57 5.88 14.86
N ILE A 345 -1.60 5.93 13.95
CA ILE A 345 -0.17 6.19 14.26
C ILE A 345 0.04 7.65 14.69
N THR A 346 -0.66 8.60 14.06
CA THR A 346 -0.61 10.02 14.42
C THR A 346 -2.00 10.65 14.34
N GLU A 347 -2.18 11.76 15.03
CA GLU A 347 -3.37 12.63 14.99
C GLU A 347 -3.04 14.03 14.46
N ASN A 348 -1.76 14.31 14.20
CA ASN A 348 -1.29 15.58 13.66
C ASN A 348 -0.74 15.41 12.24
N ASP A 349 -0.45 16.53 11.58
CA ASP A 349 0.07 16.56 10.20
C ASP A 349 1.61 16.57 10.14
N ARG A 350 2.30 16.23 11.25
CA ARG A 350 3.75 16.33 11.33
C ARG A 350 4.39 15.16 10.56
N CYS A 351 5.01 15.48 9.45
CA CYS A 351 5.75 14.54 8.62
C CYS A 351 7.03 15.18 8.10
N PHE A 352 8.14 14.44 8.13
CA PHE A 352 9.38 14.86 7.48
C PHE A 352 9.71 13.98 6.28
N THR A 353 10.14 14.62 5.20
CA THR A 353 10.67 13.96 4.02
C THR A 353 12.15 13.65 4.18
N GLY A 354 12.64 12.64 3.46
CA GLY A 354 14.07 12.37 3.38
C GLY A 354 14.91 13.61 3.02
N ALA A 355 14.43 14.45 2.12
CA ALA A 355 15.13 15.68 1.71
C ALA A 355 15.19 16.76 2.81
N GLU A 356 14.21 16.81 3.71
CA GLU A 356 14.23 17.68 4.89
C GLU A 356 15.16 17.12 5.96
N LEU A 357 15.10 15.79 6.19
CA LEU A 357 16.00 15.10 7.12
C LEU A 357 17.48 15.31 6.76
N SER A 358 17.84 15.22 5.47
CA SER A 358 19.23 15.45 5.03
C SER A 358 19.74 16.88 5.29
N LYS A 359 18.84 17.85 5.51
CA LYS A 359 19.19 19.24 5.83
C LYS A 359 19.28 19.48 7.34
N MET A 360 18.80 18.55 8.17
CA MET A 360 18.83 18.67 9.62
C MET A 360 20.24 18.42 10.14
N LYS A 361 20.61 19.16 11.19
CA LYS A 361 21.80 18.83 11.98
C LYS A 361 21.46 17.65 12.90
N GLU A 362 22.47 16.87 13.27
CA GLU A 362 22.31 15.65 14.09
C GLU A 362 21.56 15.90 15.41
N GLY A 363 21.84 17.02 16.10
CA GLY A 363 21.12 17.40 17.33
C GLY A 363 19.66 17.84 17.10
N GLN A 364 19.32 18.29 15.89
CA GLN A 364 17.93 18.64 15.54
C GLN A 364 17.11 17.37 15.31
N LEU A 365 17.67 16.39 14.60
CA LEU A 365 16.99 15.11 14.36
C LEU A 365 16.53 14.46 15.67
N LYS A 366 17.39 14.46 16.70
CA LYS A 366 17.08 13.90 18.03
C LYS A 366 15.87 14.53 18.71
N GLU A 367 15.64 15.82 18.53
CA GLU A 367 14.44 16.48 19.07
C GLU A 367 13.22 16.23 18.19
N GLU A 368 13.39 16.23 16.86
CA GLU A 368 12.30 16.01 15.92
C GLU A 368 11.73 14.58 15.99
N VAL A 369 12.57 13.57 16.23
CA VAL A 369 12.12 12.16 16.32
C VAL A 369 11.25 11.91 17.54
N LYS A 370 11.34 12.69 18.63
CA LYS A 370 10.51 12.53 19.84
C LYS A 370 9.03 12.81 19.58
N GLU A 371 8.76 13.76 18.71
CA GLU A 371 7.40 14.26 18.43
C GLU A 371 6.84 13.82 17.08
N THR A 372 7.68 13.29 16.18
CA THR A 372 7.29 12.92 14.82
C THR A 372 7.14 11.42 14.63
N SER A 373 5.96 10.97 14.22
CA SER A 373 5.65 9.54 14.02
C SER A 373 5.56 9.14 12.54
N VAL A 374 5.77 10.05 11.59
CA VAL A 374 5.68 9.77 10.14
C VAL A 374 6.88 10.36 9.40
N PHE A 375 7.63 9.49 8.72
CA PHE A 375 8.75 9.87 7.86
C PHE A 375 8.53 9.30 6.46
N ALA A 376 8.56 10.16 5.44
CA ALA A 376 8.19 9.81 4.06
C ALA A 376 9.32 10.09 3.06
N ARG A 377 9.25 9.50 1.86
CA ARG A 377 10.32 9.57 0.85
C ARG A 377 11.73 9.35 1.43
N VAL A 378 11.87 8.43 2.38
CA VAL A 378 13.14 8.16 3.05
C VAL A 378 13.98 7.11 2.32
N SER A 379 15.30 7.28 2.33
CA SER A 379 16.27 6.28 1.85
C SER A 379 16.58 5.25 2.96
N PRO A 380 17.20 4.11 2.64
CA PRO A 380 17.66 3.16 3.66
C PRO A 380 18.58 3.79 4.72
N GLU A 381 19.44 4.74 4.31
CA GLU A 381 20.32 5.49 5.21
C GLU A 381 19.51 6.35 6.20
N HIS A 382 18.49 7.07 5.71
CA HIS A 382 17.59 7.82 6.59
C HIS A 382 16.86 6.91 7.60
N LYS A 383 16.46 5.69 7.20
CA LYS A 383 15.83 4.73 8.12
C LYS A 383 16.75 4.40 9.30
N LEU A 384 18.03 4.15 9.03
CA LEU A 384 19.03 3.87 10.07
C LEU A 384 19.20 5.07 11.00
N ASN A 385 19.41 6.27 10.44
CA ASN A 385 19.62 7.48 11.25
C ASN A 385 18.42 7.78 12.17
N ILE A 386 17.18 7.56 11.71
CA ILE A 386 15.97 7.72 12.54
C ILE A 386 15.97 6.69 13.68
N VAL A 387 16.26 5.42 13.37
CA VAL A 387 16.28 4.35 14.38
C VAL A 387 17.38 4.60 15.41
N ASP A 388 18.57 5.01 14.99
CA ASP A 388 19.68 5.31 15.89
C ASP A 388 19.35 6.50 16.80
N ALA A 389 18.75 7.57 16.25
CA ALA A 389 18.29 8.70 17.04
C ALA A 389 17.23 8.33 18.10
N LEU A 390 16.36 7.35 17.81
CA LEU A 390 15.36 6.82 18.75
C LEU A 390 15.96 5.87 19.79
N GLN A 391 17.11 5.24 19.52
CA GLN A 391 17.81 4.39 20.49
C GLN A 391 18.62 5.20 21.51
N GLU A 392 18.94 6.45 21.18
CA GLU A 392 19.66 7.38 22.05
C GLU A 392 18.72 8.24 22.92
N GLU A 393 17.40 8.09 22.76
CA GLU A 393 16.35 8.62 23.65
C GLU A 393 16.28 7.81 24.95
#